data_AF-A0A3M0YR13-F1
#
_entry.id   AF-A0A3M0YR13-F1
#
_cell.length_a   1.000
_cell.length_b   1.000
_cell.length_c   1.000
_cell.angle_alpha   90.00
_cell.angle_beta   90.00
_cell.angle_gamma   90.00
#
_symmetry.space_group_name_H-M   'P 1'
#
loop_
_entity.id
_entity.type
_entity.pdbx_description
1 polymer ?
#
loop_
_entity_poly.entity_id
_entity_poly.type
_entity_poly.pdbx_seq_one_letter_code
_entity_poly.pdbx_strand_id
1 'polypeptide(L)'
;CKIVQLRDKVSNRNQLYRKARQFRQVTRECGMLLIINDHVDIAMAVDADGVHLGQEDFPVAAARRLLPDKLIGVSCHSLVEAVLAKQDGADYYNIGPIFSTSTKEHLSNFLGVDAIRQIGREVDLPFTVMGGINRNNIEEVLRAGARHVAVVSAVTAADNVIEAAKELREIIQSYHTSSSE
;
A
#
# COMPACT_ATOMS: atom_id res chain seq x y z
N CYS A 1 11.26 -3.05 6.60
CA CYS A 1 10.29 -2.34 5.74
C CYS A 1 11.06 -1.67 4.61
N LYS A 2 10.55 -1.64 3.36
CA LYS A 2 11.20 -0.92 2.24
C LYS A 2 10.39 0.29 1.74
N ILE A 3 9.13 0.42 2.16
CA ILE A 3 8.17 1.41 1.67
C ILE A 3 7.36 1.94 2.85
N VAL A 4 7.24 3.26 2.99
CA VAL A 4 6.30 3.91 3.90
C VAL A 4 5.27 4.66 3.08
N GLN A 5 3.99 4.46 3.39
CA GLN A 5 2.91 5.31 2.88
C GLN A 5 2.44 6.27 3.98
N LEU A 6 2.54 7.58 3.73
CA LEU A 6 1.97 8.58 4.63
C LEU A 6 0.50 8.78 4.29
N ARG A 7 -0.38 8.34 5.20
CA ARG A 7 -1.83 8.53 5.12
C ARG A 7 -2.33 9.30 6.33
N ASP A 8 -2.83 10.51 6.10
CA ASP A 8 -3.44 11.37 7.12
C ASP A 8 -4.66 12.06 6.52
N LYS A 9 -5.85 11.58 6.91
CA LYS A 9 -7.15 12.08 6.44
C LYS A 9 -7.70 13.22 7.31
N VAL A 10 -7.00 13.60 8.39
CA VAL A 10 -7.50 14.55 9.40
C VAL A 10 -6.82 15.91 9.26
N SER A 11 -5.51 15.91 9.02
CA SER A 11 -4.73 17.14 8.89
C SER A 11 -5.15 17.97 7.68
N ASN A 12 -5.12 19.29 7.83
CA ASN A 12 -5.25 20.16 6.67
C ASN A 12 -4.00 20.10 5.77
N ARG A 13 -4.08 20.72 4.59
CA ARG A 13 -3.02 20.68 3.56
C ARG A 13 -1.65 21.14 4.06
N ASN A 14 -1.60 22.20 4.86
CA ASN A 14 -0.35 22.75 5.38
C ASN A 14 0.29 21.81 6.41
N GLN A 15 -0.53 21.26 7.32
CA GLN A 15 -0.08 20.29 8.32
C GLN A 15 0.40 19.00 7.65
N LEU A 16 -0.34 18.49 6.67
CA LEU A 16 0.07 17.32 5.90
C LEU A 16 1.39 17.56 5.17
N TYR A 17 1.56 18.71 4.52
CA TYR A 17 2.83 19.06 3.87
C TYR A 17 4.01 19.04 4.84
N ARG A 18 3.86 19.64 6.03
CA ARG A 18 4.92 19.64 7.06
C ARG A 18 5.28 18.23 7.51
N LYS A 19 4.28 17.37 7.75
CA LYS A 19 4.48 15.95 8.06
C LYS A 19 5.18 15.22 6.91
N ALA A 20 4.71 15.40 5.67
CA ALA A 20 5.29 14.79 4.48
C ALA A 20 6.76 15.14 4.29
N ARG A 21 7.18 16.38 4.57
CA ARG A 21 8.60 16.77 4.54
C ARG A 21 9.43 16.01 5.57
N GLN A 22 8.93 15.86 6.80
CA GLN A 22 9.62 15.09 7.85
C GLN A 22 9.75 13.62 7.44
N PHE A 23 8.67 13.02 6.93
CA PHE A 23 8.70 11.64 6.42
C PHE A 23 9.67 11.48 5.25
N ARG A 24 9.73 12.43 4.31
CA ARG A 24 10.67 12.40 3.17
C ARG A 24 12.13 12.40 3.64
N GLN A 25 12.45 13.21 4.65
CA GLN A 25 13.80 13.26 5.20
C GLN A 25 14.19 11.88 5.77
N VAL A 26 13.40 11.36 6.70
CA VAL A 26 13.69 10.07 7.37
C VAL A 26 13.73 8.92 6.37
N THR A 27 12.77 8.86 5.43
CA THR A 27 12.75 7.80 4.42
C THR A 27 13.99 7.83 3.51
N ARG A 28 14.50 9.01 3.14
CA ARG A 28 15.78 9.11 2.38
C ARG A 28 16.96 8.60 3.18
N GLU A 29 17.08 9.03 4.45
CA GLU A 29 18.17 8.59 5.34
C GLU A 29 18.17 7.07 5.54
N CYS A 30 16.99 6.45 5.54
CA CYS A 30 16.83 4.99 5.65
C CYS A 30 16.85 4.24 4.29
N GLY A 31 16.98 4.93 3.15
CA GLY A 31 16.90 4.30 1.83
C GLY A 31 15.55 3.66 1.51
N MET A 32 14.47 4.21 2.05
CA MET A 32 13.10 3.74 1.88
C MET A 32 12.32 4.61 0.89
N LEU A 33 11.35 3.99 0.22
CA LEU A 33 10.40 4.71 -0.62
C LEU A 33 9.33 5.41 0.24
N LEU A 34 9.02 6.66 -0.08
CA LEU A 34 7.89 7.40 0.45
C LEU A 34 6.77 7.49 -0.60
N ILE A 35 5.59 7.02 -0.23
CA ILE A 35 4.36 7.17 -1.00
C ILE A 35 3.41 8.10 -0.24
N ILE A 36 2.84 9.09 -0.91
CA ILE A 36 1.81 9.97 -0.33
C ILE A 36 0.42 9.43 -0.69
N ASN A 37 -0.47 9.35 0.28
CA ASN A 37 -1.86 8.95 0.03
C ASN A 37 -2.68 10.12 -0.55
N ASP A 38 -3.47 9.86 -1.59
CA ASP A 38 -4.43 10.72 -2.33
C ASP A 38 -3.86 11.98 -3.04
N HIS A 39 -2.82 12.58 -2.46
CA HIS A 39 -2.47 13.97 -2.72
C HIS A 39 -1.24 14.11 -3.63
N VAL A 40 -1.50 14.12 -4.95
CA VAL A 40 -0.50 14.24 -6.02
C VAL A 40 0.40 15.48 -5.86
N ASP A 41 -0.20 16.63 -5.59
CA ASP A 41 0.50 17.89 -5.36
C ASP A 41 1.41 17.88 -4.12
N ILE A 42 1.02 17.21 -3.02
CA ILE A 42 1.90 17.02 -1.86
C ILE A 42 3.06 16.11 -2.23
N ALA A 43 2.80 15.02 -2.96
CA ALA A 43 3.85 14.11 -3.44
C ALA A 43 4.89 14.87 -4.28
N MET A 44 4.44 15.73 -5.20
CA MET A 44 5.32 16.62 -5.98
C MET A 44 6.09 17.60 -5.09
N ALA A 45 5.39 18.29 -4.18
CA ALA A 45 5.98 19.36 -3.37
C ALA A 45 7.08 18.86 -2.41
N VAL A 46 7.02 17.60 -1.96
CA VAL A 46 8.06 17.00 -1.12
C VAL A 46 9.00 16.08 -1.89
N ASP A 47 8.85 15.98 -3.21
CA ASP A 47 9.56 15.04 -4.07
C ASP A 47 9.50 13.60 -3.52
N ALA A 48 8.29 13.15 -3.18
CA ALA A 48 8.03 11.76 -2.80
C ALA A 48 8.33 10.81 -3.98
N ASP A 49 8.50 9.53 -3.67
CA ASP A 49 8.78 8.51 -4.69
C ASP A 49 7.50 8.09 -5.44
N GLY A 50 6.33 8.43 -4.90
CA GLY A 50 5.05 8.17 -5.55
C GLY A 50 3.83 8.63 -4.78
N VAL A 51 2.67 8.31 -5.36
CA VAL A 51 1.34 8.53 -4.78
C VAL A 51 0.54 7.22 -4.78
N HIS A 52 -0.37 7.07 -3.83
CA HIS A 52 -1.36 6.00 -3.84
C HIS A 52 -2.77 6.58 -3.82
N LEU A 53 -3.62 6.11 -4.73
CA LEU A 53 -4.93 6.68 -5.05
C LEU A 53 -6.03 5.63 -4.85
N GLY A 54 -7.15 6.05 -4.28
CA GLY A 54 -8.41 5.32 -4.28
C GLY A 54 -9.25 5.62 -5.52
N GLN A 55 -10.38 4.92 -5.62
CA GLN A 55 -11.29 5.00 -6.78
C GLN A 55 -11.96 6.38 -6.95
N GLU A 56 -12.07 7.15 -5.86
CA GLU A 56 -12.69 8.49 -5.84
C GLU A 56 -11.68 9.64 -5.77
N ASP A 57 -10.37 9.32 -5.80
CA ASP A 57 -9.31 10.33 -5.73
C ASP A 57 -8.99 10.89 -7.14
N PHE A 58 -7.88 11.64 -7.25
CA PHE A 58 -7.45 12.21 -8.52
C PHE A 58 -7.26 11.13 -9.61
N PRO A 59 -7.75 11.30 -10.85
CA PRO A 59 -7.68 10.26 -11.86
C PRO A 59 -6.25 9.81 -12.18
N VAL A 60 -6.03 8.49 -12.26
CA VAL A 60 -4.70 7.89 -12.47
C VAL A 60 -4.03 8.41 -13.73
N ALA A 61 -4.75 8.43 -14.86
CA ALA A 61 -4.23 8.95 -16.13
C ALA A 61 -3.82 10.43 -16.05
N ALA A 62 -4.48 11.23 -15.19
CA ALA A 62 -4.10 12.61 -14.95
C ALA A 62 -2.89 12.71 -14.00
N ALA A 63 -2.85 11.89 -12.95
CA ALA A 63 -1.71 11.80 -12.05
C ALA A 63 -0.42 11.42 -12.80
N ARG A 64 -0.48 10.45 -13.72
CA ARG A 64 0.67 10.05 -14.57
C ARG A 64 1.24 11.20 -15.38
N ARG A 65 0.40 12.11 -15.90
CA ARG A 65 0.89 13.30 -16.63
C ARG A 65 1.66 14.27 -15.73
N LEU A 66 1.27 14.39 -14.47
CA LEU A 66 1.93 15.26 -13.49
C LEU A 66 3.18 14.60 -12.88
N LEU A 67 3.19 13.27 -12.83
CA LEU A 67 4.20 12.43 -12.20
C LEU A 67 4.72 11.36 -13.18
N PRO A 68 5.40 11.75 -14.28
CA PRO A 68 5.80 10.80 -15.32
C PRO A 68 6.71 9.69 -14.79
N ASP A 69 7.65 10.04 -13.90
CA ASP A 69 8.71 9.14 -13.41
C ASP A 69 8.52 8.67 -11.97
N LYS A 70 7.35 8.92 -11.36
CA LYS A 70 7.06 8.49 -9.98
C LYS A 70 6.12 7.30 -9.96
N LEU A 71 6.14 6.57 -8.84
CA LEU A 71 5.25 5.44 -8.62
C LEU A 71 3.80 5.90 -8.42
N ILE A 72 2.86 5.25 -9.08
CA ILE A 72 1.42 5.45 -8.91
C ILE A 72 0.78 4.13 -8.55
N GLY A 73 0.31 4.06 -7.30
CA GLY A 73 -0.43 2.92 -6.78
C GLY A 73 -1.93 3.18 -6.78
N VAL A 74 -2.73 2.12 -6.96
CA VAL A 74 -4.19 2.22 -6.91
C VAL A 74 -4.78 1.19 -5.95
N SER A 75 -5.74 1.59 -5.11
CA SER A 75 -6.55 0.64 -4.32
C SER A 75 -7.57 -0.04 -5.24
N CYS A 76 -7.58 -1.37 -5.29
CA CYS A 76 -8.50 -2.16 -6.11
C CYS A 76 -9.28 -3.17 -5.25
N HIS A 77 -10.59 -3.21 -5.48
CA HIS A 77 -11.56 -4.04 -4.80
C HIS A 77 -12.11 -5.16 -5.69
N SER A 78 -11.72 -5.19 -6.96
CA SER A 78 -12.17 -6.19 -7.94
C SER A 78 -11.14 -6.39 -9.05
N LEU A 79 -11.28 -7.47 -9.81
CA LEU A 79 -10.45 -7.72 -11.00
C LEU A 79 -10.62 -6.61 -12.04
N VAL A 80 -11.84 -6.13 -12.23
CA VAL A 80 -12.14 -5.06 -13.20
C VAL A 80 -11.37 -3.79 -12.85
N GLU A 81 -11.37 -3.39 -11.57
CA GLU A 81 -10.60 -2.23 -11.12
C GLU A 81 -9.10 -2.39 -11.31
N ALA A 82 -8.55 -3.60 -11.07
CA ALA A 82 -7.13 -3.85 -11.27
C ALA A 82 -6.73 -3.78 -12.75
N VAL A 83 -7.57 -4.27 -13.67
CA VAL A 83 -7.37 -4.15 -15.12
C VAL A 83 -7.42 -2.69 -15.56
N LEU A 84 -8.40 -1.92 -15.07
CA LEU A 84 -8.52 -0.49 -15.37
C LEU A 84 -7.33 0.30 -14.83
N ALA A 85 -6.87 0.02 -13.61
CA ALA A 85 -5.70 0.67 -13.03
C ALA A 85 -4.45 0.47 -13.91
N LYS A 86 -4.26 -0.73 -14.48
CA LYS A 86 -3.18 -0.98 -15.44
C LYS A 86 -3.33 -0.16 -16.71
N GLN A 87 -4.54 -0.12 -17.28
CA GLN A 87 -4.83 0.63 -18.50
C GLN A 87 -4.59 2.14 -18.33
N ASP A 88 -4.89 2.67 -17.14
CA ASP A 88 -4.71 4.08 -16.80
C ASP A 88 -3.25 4.45 -16.44
N GLY A 89 -2.34 3.46 -16.38
CA GLY A 89 -0.91 3.68 -16.17
C GLY A 89 -0.45 3.64 -14.71
N ALA A 90 -1.14 2.89 -13.85
CA ALA A 90 -0.64 2.55 -12.52
C ALA A 90 0.61 1.65 -12.62
N ASP A 91 1.56 1.83 -11.69
CA ASP A 91 2.74 0.97 -11.59
C ASP A 91 2.51 -0.24 -10.69
N TYR A 92 1.55 -0.13 -9.77
CA TYR A 92 1.15 -1.20 -8.88
C TYR A 92 -0.28 -1.02 -8.41
N TYR A 93 -0.86 -2.08 -7.86
CA TYR A 93 -2.18 -2.01 -7.24
C TYR A 93 -2.19 -2.65 -5.85
N ASN A 94 -3.19 -2.33 -5.06
CA ASN A 94 -3.41 -2.89 -3.74
C ASN A 94 -4.74 -3.64 -3.72
N ILE A 95 -4.69 -4.94 -3.43
CA ILE A 95 -5.87 -5.78 -3.25
C ILE A 95 -6.29 -5.71 -1.79
N GLY A 96 -7.49 -5.22 -1.53
CA GLY A 96 -8.03 -5.21 -0.18
C GLY A 96 -9.40 -4.53 -0.07
N PRO A 97 -9.98 -4.48 1.13
CA PRO A 97 -9.46 -5.09 2.34
C PRO A 97 -9.59 -6.63 2.29
N ILE A 98 -8.54 -7.36 2.68
CA ILE A 98 -8.56 -8.84 2.67
C ILE A 98 -9.39 -9.40 3.81
N PHE A 99 -9.23 -8.84 5.01
CA PHE A 99 -10.02 -9.14 6.20
C PHE A 99 -10.77 -7.90 6.67
N SER A 100 -11.72 -8.09 7.59
CA SER A 100 -12.40 -6.98 8.25
C SER A 100 -11.40 -6.01 8.91
N THR A 101 -11.65 -4.70 8.78
CA THR A 101 -10.78 -3.65 9.31
C THR A 101 -11.57 -2.39 9.65
N SER A 102 -11.18 -1.70 10.71
CA SER A 102 -11.74 -0.40 11.11
C SER A 102 -10.99 0.80 10.52
N THR A 103 -9.92 0.60 9.74
CA THR A 103 -9.03 1.68 9.28
C THR A 103 -9.62 2.52 8.13
N LYS A 104 -10.69 2.05 7.48
CA LYS A 104 -11.48 2.78 6.46
C LYS A 104 -12.97 2.63 6.79
N GLU A 105 -13.64 3.74 7.11
CA GLU A 105 -15.03 3.75 7.65
C GLU A 105 -16.12 3.35 6.63
N HIS A 106 -15.81 3.25 5.33
CA HIS A 106 -16.80 3.03 4.26
C HIS A 106 -16.78 1.63 3.62
N LEU A 107 -15.91 0.72 4.06
CA LEU A 107 -15.81 -0.62 3.49
C LEU A 107 -16.56 -1.63 4.38
N SER A 108 -17.82 -1.89 4.04
CA SER A 108 -18.67 -2.86 4.75
C SER A 108 -18.36 -4.32 4.40
N ASN A 109 -17.64 -4.58 3.29
CA ASN A 109 -17.30 -5.93 2.82
C ASN A 109 -15.77 -6.07 2.64
N PHE A 110 -15.23 -7.22 3.04
CA PHE A 110 -13.85 -7.63 2.76
C PHE A 110 -13.83 -8.72 1.68
N LEU A 111 -12.74 -8.78 0.92
CA LEU A 111 -12.63 -9.64 -0.27
C LEU A 111 -12.31 -11.10 0.05
N GLY A 112 -11.72 -11.34 1.22
CA GLY A 112 -11.22 -12.66 1.59
C GLY A 112 -9.90 -13.02 0.89
N VAL A 113 -9.29 -14.09 1.37
CA VAL A 113 -7.96 -14.54 0.92
C VAL A 113 -7.97 -15.02 -0.53
N ASP A 114 -9.09 -15.55 -1.04
CA ASP A 114 -9.18 -16.06 -2.41
C ASP A 114 -9.08 -14.97 -3.48
N ALA A 115 -9.44 -13.73 -3.14
CA ALA A 115 -9.28 -12.58 -4.04
C ALA A 115 -7.82 -12.35 -4.44
N ILE A 116 -6.85 -12.73 -3.60
CA ILE A 116 -5.42 -12.62 -3.91
C ILE A 116 -5.08 -13.49 -5.13
N ARG A 117 -5.62 -14.70 -5.20
CA ARG A 117 -5.37 -15.61 -6.33
C ARG A 117 -6.13 -15.17 -7.58
N GLN A 118 -7.36 -14.71 -7.41
CA GLN A 118 -8.24 -14.32 -8.52
C GLN A 118 -7.79 -13.01 -9.19
N ILE A 119 -7.32 -12.04 -8.41
CA ILE A 119 -6.93 -10.71 -8.94
C ILE A 119 -5.42 -10.66 -9.18
N GLY A 120 -4.60 -11.25 -8.32
CA GLY A 120 -3.14 -11.16 -8.37
C GLY A 120 -2.48 -11.86 -9.56
N ARG A 121 -3.18 -12.78 -10.23
CA ARG A 121 -2.65 -13.54 -11.38
C ARG A 121 -3.00 -12.96 -12.74
N GLU A 122 -4.09 -12.21 -12.81
CA GLU A 122 -4.68 -11.77 -14.08
C GLU A 122 -4.12 -10.43 -14.57
N VAL A 123 -3.52 -9.64 -13.67
CA VAL A 123 -2.94 -8.34 -14.00
C VAL A 123 -1.43 -8.43 -13.86
N ASP A 124 -0.73 -8.36 -14.99
CA ASP A 124 0.72 -8.29 -15.04
C ASP A 124 1.20 -6.89 -14.61
N LEU A 125 1.11 -6.64 -13.31
CA LEU A 125 1.67 -5.53 -12.54
C LEU A 125 1.98 -6.03 -11.12
N PRO A 126 2.99 -5.47 -10.43
CA PRO A 126 3.18 -5.72 -9.01
C PRO A 126 1.92 -5.39 -8.21
N PHE A 127 1.59 -6.25 -7.24
CA PHE A 127 0.50 -5.96 -6.31
C PHE A 127 0.95 -6.06 -4.85
N THR A 128 0.21 -5.35 -4.02
CA THR A 128 0.26 -5.41 -2.56
C THR A 128 -1.08 -5.90 -2.03
N VAL A 129 -1.12 -6.42 -0.81
CA VAL A 129 -2.37 -6.75 -0.12
C VAL A 129 -2.48 -5.96 1.18
N MET A 130 -3.69 -5.55 1.56
CA MET A 130 -3.93 -4.88 2.85
C MET A 130 -5.32 -5.14 3.41
N GLY A 131 -5.55 -4.69 4.65
CA GLY A 131 -6.87 -4.70 5.30
C GLY A 131 -6.99 -5.85 6.30
N GLY A 132 -6.95 -5.50 7.59
CA GLY A 132 -7.10 -6.44 8.70
C GLY A 132 -5.95 -7.44 8.89
N ILE A 133 -4.88 -7.31 8.10
CA ILE A 133 -3.71 -8.19 8.17
C ILE A 133 -2.87 -7.87 9.42
N ASN A 134 -2.55 -8.90 10.19
CA ASN A 134 -1.77 -8.85 11.43
C ASN A 134 -0.99 -10.16 11.63
N ARG A 135 -0.28 -10.30 12.76
CA ARG A 135 0.56 -11.48 13.05
C ARG A 135 -0.19 -12.81 12.95
N ASN A 136 -1.47 -12.85 13.31
CA ASN A 136 -2.24 -14.09 13.40
C ASN A 136 -2.71 -14.62 12.05
N ASN A 137 -2.82 -13.77 11.02
CA ASN A 137 -3.39 -14.13 9.72
C ASN A 137 -2.48 -13.83 8.51
N ILE A 138 -1.29 -13.24 8.73
CA ILE A 138 -0.36 -12.90 7.64
C ILE A 138 0.09 -14.12 6.83
N GLU A 139 0.22 -15.29 7.46
CA GLU A 139 0.59 -16.50 6.73
C GLU A 139 -0.48 -16.95 5.73
N GLU A 140 -1.75 -16.69 6.00
CA GLU A 140 -2.85 -17.06 5.08
C GLU A 140 -2.73 -16.30 3.76
N VAL A 141 -2.42 -15.00 3.81
CA VAL A 141 -2.25 -14.19 2.61
C VAL A 141 -0.97 -14.55 1.85
N LEU A 142 0.10 -14.90 2.56
CA LEU A 142 1.37 -15.34 1.94
C LEU A 142 1.19 -16.69 1.21
N ARG A 143 0.48 -17.64 1.81
CA ARG A 143 0.10 -18.92 1.17
C ARG A 143 -0.84 -18.73 -0.02
N ALA A 144 -1.61 -17.65 -0.04
CA ALA A 144 -2.45 -17.28 -1.18
C ALA A 144 -1.67 -16.66 -2.34
N GLY A 145 -0.37 -16.37 -2.16
CA GLY A 145 0.50 -15.86 -3.21
C GLY A 145 0.88 -14.39 -3.03
N ALA A 146 0.43 -13.72 -1.97
CA ALA A 146 0.90 -12.37 -1.67
C ALA A 146 2.40 -12.38 -1.35
N ARG A 147 3.11 -11.38 -1.86
CA ARG A 147 4.55 -11.19 -1.63
C ARG A 147 4.88 -9.79 -1.10
N HIS A 148 3.94 -8.85 -1.23
CA HIS A 148 4.04 -7.53 -0.64
C HIS A 148 2.79 -7.27 0.22
N VAL A 149 3.00 -7.12 1.53
CA VAL A 149 1.92 -6.98 2.51
C VAL A 149 2.03 -5.59 3.15
N ALA A 150 0.93 -4.84 3.15
CA ALA A 150 0.82 -3.55 3.82
C ALA A 150 -0.03 -3.70 5.09
N VAL A 151 0.49 -3.15 6.19
CA VAL A 151 -0.15 -3.15 7.51
C VAL A 151 -0.17 -1.74 8.10
N VAL A 152 -1.14 -1.47 8.96
CA VAL A 152 -1.26 -0.19 9.69
C VAL A 152 -1.23 -0.48 11.19
N SER A 153 -2.38 -0.80 11.78
CA SER A 153 -2.53 -0.98 13.24
C SER A 153 -1.70 -2.12 13.81
N ALA A 154 -1.43 -3.17 13.03
CA ALA A 154 -0.58 -4.28 13.46
C ALA A 154 0.84 -3.84 13.85
N VAL A 155 1.30 -2.68 13.38
CA VAL A 155 2.56 -2.06 13.80
C VAL A 155 2.31 -0.79 14.60
N THR A 156 1.51 0.14 14.09
CA THR A 156 1.38 1.49 14.68
C THR A 156 0.63 1.52 16.02
N ALA A 157 -0.12 0.46 16.35
CA ALA A 157 -0.87 0.34 17.60
C ALA A 157 -0.31 -0.78 18.51
N ALA A 158 0.86 -1.33 18.19
CA ALA A 158 1.52 -2.32 19.04
C ALA A 158 2.25 -1.64 20.21
N ASP A 159 2.33 -2.32 21.36
CA ASP A 159 3.09 -1.85 22.52
C ASP A 159 4.58 -1.64 22.18
N ASN A 160 5.11 -2.51 21.31
CA ASN A 160 6.47 -2.42 20.78
C ASN A 160 6.46 -2.44 19.24
N VAL A 161 6.46 -1.25 18.64
CA VAL A 161 6.41 -1.07 17.18
C VAL A 161 7.61 -1.71 16.45
N ILE A 162 8.79 -1.74 17.10
CA ILE A 162 10.01 -2.29 16.49
C ILE A 162 9.90 -3.81 16.42
N GLU A 163 9.46 -4.44 17.50
CA GLU A 163 9.29 -5.89 17.56
C GLU A 163 8.20 -6.37 16.59
N ALA A 164 7.02 -5.72 16.60
CA ALA A 164 5.95 -6.04 15.65
C ALA A 164 6.40 -5.91 14.18
N ALA A 165 7.14 -4.85 13.84
CA ALA A 165 7.66 -4.67 12.49
C ALA A 165 8.74 -5.70 12.10
N LYS A 166 9.60 -6.13 13.04
CA LYS A 166 10.62 -7.16 12.83
C LYS A 166 9.97 -8.52 12.61
N GLU A 167 9.06 -8.90 13.49
CA GLU A 167 8.35 -10.16 13.47
C GLU A 167 7.58 -10.36 12.15
N LEU A 168 6.76 -9.38 11.74
CA LEU A 168 6.04 -9.44 10.46
C LEU A 168 6.99 -9.52 9.27
N ARG A 169 8.12 -8.81 9.32
CA ARG A 169 9.15 -8.85 8.26
C ARG A 169 9.77 -10.24 8.14
N GLU A 170 10.11 -10.88 9.25
CA GLU A 170 10.72 -12.21 9.27
C GLU A 170 9.79 -13.26 8.65
N ILE A 171 8.49 -13.20 8.98
CA ILE A 171 7.46 -14.07 8.39
C ILE A 171 7.35 -13.85 6.87
N ILE A 172 7.33 -12.59 6.40
CA ILE A 172 7.29 -12.32 4.96
C ILE A 172 8.55 -12.87 4.26
N GLN A 173 9.73 -12.67 4.86
CA GLN A 173 11.01 -13.09 4.28
C GLN A 173 11.14 -14.62 4.16
N SER A 174 10.65 -15.40 5.13
CA SER A 174 10.72 -16.86 5.07
C SER A 174 9.97 -17.43 3.85
N TYR A 175 8.83 -16.84 3.50
CA TYR A 175 8.03 -17.25 2.33
C TYR A 175 8.65 -16.87 0.97
N HIS A 176 9.53 -15.86 0.93
CA HIS A 176 10.26 -15.53 -0.30
C HIS A 176 11.35 -16.56 -0.61
N THR A 177 12.07 -17.01 0.42
CA THR A 177 13.15 -18.00 0.27
C THR A 177 12.59 -19.37 -0.12
N SER A 178 11.50 -19.82 0.50
CA SER A 178 10.89 -21.14 0.22
C SER A 178 10.15 -21.25 -1.12
N SER A 179 9.97 -20.16 -1.87
CA SER A 179 9.34 -20.19 -3.21
C SER A 179 10.35 -20.19 -4.36
N SER A 180 11.65 -20.24 -4.05
CA SER A 180 12.75 -20.21 -5.03
C SER A 180 13.45 -21.57 -5.19
N GLU A 181 12.92 -22.61 -4.54
CA GLU A 181 13.27 -24.04 -4.70
C GLU A 181 12.10 -24.76 -5.41
#